data_AF-A0AAV4ICN4-F1
#
_entry.id   AF-A0AAV4ICN4-F1
#
_cell.length_a   1.000
_cell.length_b   1.000
_cell.length_c   1.000
_cell.angle_alpha   90.00
_cell.angle_beta   90.00
_cell.angle_gamma   90.00
#
_symmetry.space_group_name_H-M   'P 1'
#
loop_
_entity.id
_entity.type
_entity.pdbx_description
1 polymer ?
#
loop_
_entity_poly.entity_id
_entity_poly.type
_entity_poly.pdbx_seq_one_letter_code
_entity_poly.pdbx_strand_id
1 'polypeptide(L)'
;MENPLPSGKYEALKAALLNAYEATQLQKDSALLSLNGLGDKKPSELLQHMRSLNQDPATLFRALFLNQLPPEVRCILAQTPEEDLELLAKTADRIMEVDFPSQFPSHQR
;
A
#
# COMPACT_ATOMS: atom_id res chain seq x y z
N MET A 1 28.57 26.66 -33.70
CA MET A 1 28.78 26.07 -32.37
C MET A 1 27.45 25.43 -31.99
N GLU A 2 27.29 24.13 -32.25
CA GLU A 2 26.05 23.40 -31.99
C GLU A 2 26.08 22.92 -30.53
N ASN A 3 25.14 23.40 -29.72
CA ASN A 3 25.00 23.01 -28.31
C ASN A 3 24.09 21.77 -28.24
N PRO A 4 24.59 20.57 -27.90
CA PRO A 4 23.76 19.37 -27.88
C PRO A 4 22.78 19.43 -26.70
N LEU A 5 21.49 19.26 -27.01
CA LEU A 5 20.36 19.36 -26.07
C LEU A 5 20.55 18.46 -24.83
N PRO A 6 20.35 18.97 -23.60
CA PRO A 6 20.56 18.26 -22.35
C PRO A 6 19.35 17.39 -21.96
N SER A 7 18.83 16.59 -22.89
CA SER A 7 17.62 15.77 -22.69
C SER A 7 17.71 14.89 -21.43
N GLY A 8 18.87 14.29 -21.18
CA GLY A 8 19.09 13.43 -20.00
C GLY A 8 19.06 14.17 -18.66
N LYS A 9 19.37 15.47 -18.59
CA LYS A 9 19.34 16.24 -17.33
C LYS A 9 17.92 16.58 -16.91
N TYR A 10 17.07 16.92 -17.88
CA TYR A 10 15.66 17.19 -17.64
C TYR A 10 14.92 15.93 -17.20
N GLU A 11 15.13 14.80 -17.88
CA GLU A 11 14.51 13.52 -17.49
C GLU A 11 15.00 13.04 -16.12
N ALA A 12 16.31 13.18 -15.81
CA ALA A 12 16.84 12.84 -14.49
C ALA A 12 16.27 13.73 -13.38
N LEU A 13 16.14 15.04 -13.62
CA LEU A 13 15.52 15.97 -12.66
C LEU A 13 14.03 15.67 -12.47
N LYS A 14 13.30 15.41 -13.55
CA LYS A 14 11.88 15.03 -13.52
C LYS A 14 11.69 13.73 -12.74
N ALA A 15 12.50 12.70 -12.99
CA ALA A 15 12.47 11.44 -12.26
C ALA A 15 12.80 11.64 -10.78
N ALA A 16 13.81 12.44 -10.44
CA ALA A 16 14.17 12.74 -9.05
C ALA A 16 13.05 13.47 -8.31
N LEU A 17 12.39 14.43 -8.97
CA LEU A 17 11.24 15.15 -8.40
C LEU A 17 10.04 14.23 -8.21
N LEU A 18 9.72 13.37 -9.18
CA LEU A 18 8.66 12.38 -9.03
C LEU A 18 8.98 11.43 -7.88
N ASN A 19 10.19 10.89 -7.80
CA ASN A 19 10.56 9.95 -6.76
C ASN A 19 10.59 10.58 -5.36
N ALA A 20 10.89 11.88 -5.25
CA ALA A 20 10.91 12.60 -3.97
C ALA A 20 9.53 13.07 -3.49
N TYR A 21 8.58 13.32 -4.41
CA TYR A 21 7.28 13.93 -4.10
C TYR A 21 6.08 13.02 -4.42
N GLU A 22 6.29 11.89 -5.07
CA GLU A 22 5.22 10.93 -5.31
C GLU A 22 4.88 10.20 -4.01
N ALA A 23 3.59 10.15 -3.68
CA ALA A 23 3.11 9.37 -2.56
C ALA A 23 3.46 7.90 -2.76
N THR A 24 4.03 7.26 -1.73
CA THR A 24 4.31 5.82 -1.78
C THR A 24 3.01 5.04 -1.93
N GLN A 25 3.07 3.81 -2.45
CA GLN A 25 1.87 2.98 -2.57
C GLN A 25 1.17 2.80 -1.22
N LEU A 26 1.95 2.63 -0.14
CA LEU A 26 1.43 2.58 1.24
C LEU A 26 0.64 3.83 1.64
N GLN A 27 1.10 5.02 1.26
CA GLN A 27 0.40 6.28 1.53
C GLN A 27 -0.89 6.41 0.70
N LYS A 28 -0.83 6.03 -0.58
CA LYS A 28 -2.01 6.02 -1.47
C LYS A 28 -3.07 5.05 -0.97
N ASP A 29 -2.65 3.85 -0.55
CA ASP A 29 -3.53 2.85 0.03
C ASP A 29 -4.11 3.33 1.37
N SER A 30 -3.31 3.93 2.24
CA SER A 30 -3.82 4.53 3.49
C SER A 30 -4.86 5.61 3.23
N ALA A 31 -4.66 6.46 2.21
CA ALA A 31 -5.64 7.47 1.82
C ALA A 31 -6.93 6.84 1.30
N LEU A 32 -6.82 5.77 0.51
CA LEU A 32 -7.95 5.01 -0.02
C LEU A 32 -8.76 4.34 1.10
N LEU A 33 -8.07 3.75 2.08
CA LEU A 33 -8.67 3.12 3.26
C LEU A 33 -9.32 4.11 4.23
N SER A 34 -8.92 5.38 4.17
CA SER A 34 -9.46 6.46 5.00
C SER A 34 -10.61 7.22 4.31
N LEU A 35 -11.05 6.81 3.12
CA LEU A 35 -12.16 7.43 2.42
C LEU A 35 -13.48 7.17 3.16
N ASN A 36 -14.09 8.23 3.68
CA ASN A 36 -15.35 8.16 4.39
C ASN A 36 -16.51 8.62 3.51
N GLY A 37 -17.08 7.68 2.75
CA GLY A 37 -18.28 7.90 1.96
C GLY A 37 -18.11 8.92 0.82
N LEU A 38 -19.24 9.46 0.36
CA LEU A 38 -19.29 10.34 -0.81
C LEU A 38 -18.91 11.80 -0.48
N GLY A 39 -19.23 12.28 0.73
CA GLY A 39 -19.16 13.71 1.06
C GLY A 39 -19.97 14.56 0.08
N ASP A 40 -19.40 15.68 -0.35
CA ASP A 40 -19.98 16.60 -1.36
C ASP A 40 -19.61 16.24 -2.81
N LYS A 41 -18.85 15.16 -3.02
CA LYS A 41 -18.37 14.76 -4.36
C LYS A 41 -19.47 14.08 -5.16
N LYS A 42 -19.39 14.14 -6.49
CA LYS A 42 -20.23 13.28 -7.34
C LYS A 42 -19.72 11.84 -7.28
N PRO A 43 -20.59 10.82 -7.46
CA PRO A 43 -20.17 9.41 -7.46
C PRO A 43 -19.05 9.10 -8.47
N SER A 44 -19.09 9.73 -9.65
CA SER A 44 -18.06 9.58 -10.68
C SER A 44 -16.70 10.15 -10.25
N GLU A 45 -16.70 11.28 -9.54
CA GLU A 45 -15.47 11.93 -9.04
C GLU A 45 -14.84 11.10 -7.92
N LEU A 46 -15.67 10.52 -7.03
CA LEU A 46 -15.20 9.58 -6.02
C LEU A 46 -14.52 8.38 -6.67
N LEU A 47 -15.16 7.75 -7.66
CA LEU A 47 -14.59 6.59 -8.34
C LEU A 47 -13.27 6.93 -9.07
N GLN A 48 -13.21 8.08 -9.73
CA GLN A 48 -11.96 8.54 -10.37
C GLN A 48 -10.86 8.77 -9.34
N HIS A 49 -11.18 9.36 -8.19
CA HIS A 49 -10.24 9.54 -7.10
C HIS A 49 -9.74 8.18 -6.56
N MET A 50 -10.63 7.22 -6.31
CA MET A 50 -10.25 5.87 -5.87
C MET A 50 -9.29 5.20 -6.86
N ARG A 51 -9.58 5.29 -8.16
CA ARG A 51 -8.71 4.75 -9.22
C ARG A 51 -7.36 5.46 -9.33
N SER A 52 -7.28 6.75 -8.98
CA SER A 52 -6.00 7.46 -8.93
C SER A 52 -5.10 7.01 -7.77
N LEU A 53 -5.69 6.48 -6.70
CA LEU A 53 -4.96 5.97 -5.54
C LEU A 53 -4.50 4.53 -5.75
N ASN A 54 -5.35 3.70 -6.37
CA ASN A 54 -5.02 2.31 -6.66
C ASN A 54 -5.77 1.81 -7.91
N GLN A 55 -5.03 1.20 -8.84
CA GLN A 55 -5.58 0.64 -10.09
C GLN A 55 -5.57 -0.90 -10.10
N ASP A 56 -4.87 -1.53 -9.16
CA ASP A 56 -4.69 -2.97 -9.09
C ASP A 56 -5.42 -3.55 -7.88
N PRO A 57 -6.54 -4.28 -8.09
CA PRO A 57 -7.28 -4.93 -7.02
C PRO A 57 -6.42 -5.78 -6.08
N ALA A 58 -5.38 -6.45 -6.57
CA ALA A 58 -4.51 -7.29 -5.74
C ALA A 58 -3.76 -6.45 -4.69
N THR A 59 -3.19 -5.32 -5.10
CA THR A 59 -2.52 -4.40 -4.18
C THR A 59 -3.48 -3.75 -3.19
N LEU A 60 -4.74 -3.51 -3.58
CA LEU A 60 -5.78 -3.04 -2.67
C LEU A 60 -6.11 -4.09 -1.59
N PHE A 61 -6.29 -5.35 -1.97
CA PHE A 61 -6.53 -6.42 -1.01
C PHE A 61 -5.35 -6.61 -0.07
N ARG A 62 -4.10 -6.47 -0.55
CA ARG A 62 -2.91 -6.45 0.29
C ARG A 62 -2.98 -5.35 1.34
N ALA A 63 -3.25 -4.13 0.94
CA ALA A 63 -3.30 -3.00 1.86
C ALA A 63 -4.44 -3.13 2.89
N LEU A 64 -5.61 -3.59 2.45
CA LEU A 64 -6.74 -3.91 3.33
C LEU A 64 -6.33 -4.96 4.36
N PHE A 65 -5.73 -6.07 3.91
CA PHE A 65 -5.29 -7.16 4.77
C PHE A 65 -4.29 -6.66 5.81
N LEU A 66 -3.23 -5.97 5.39
CA LEU A 66 -2.22 -5.38 6.28
C LEU A 66 -2.84 -4.43 7.31
N ASN A 67 -3.86 -3.63 6.94
CA ASN A 67 -4.51 -2.71 7.86
C ASN A 67 -5.35 -3.39 8.95
N GLN A 68 -5.76 -4.66 8.75
CA GLN A 68 -6.46 -5.44 9.78
C GLN A 68 -5.52 -6.07 10.83
N LEU A 69 -4.20 -6.07 10.57
CA LEU A 69 -3.23 -6.73 11.43
C LEU A 69 -2.71 -5.79 12.54
N PRO A 70 -2.24 -6.36 13.67
CA PRO A 70 -1.53 -5.59 14.69
C PRO A 70 -0.32 -4.83 14.10
N PRO A 71 0.02 -3.65 14.65
CA PRO A 71 1.08 -2.80 14.11
C PRO A 71 2.43 -3.51 13.91
N GLU A 72 2.79 -4.42 14.82
CA GLU A 72 4.05 -5.16 14.81
C GLU A 72 4.11 -6.14 13.63
N VAL A 73 3.07 -6.96 13.46
CA VAL A 73 2.94 -7.91 12.34
C VAL A 73 2.89 -7.16 11.01
N ARG A 74 2.12 -6.07 10.95
CA ARG A 74 2.02 -5.21 9.78
C ARG A 74 3.38 -4.63 9.37
N CYS A 75 4.17 -4.15 10.33
CA CYS A 75 5.49 -3.56 10.06
C CYS A 75 6.46 -4.57 9.44
N ILE A 76 6.42 -5.82 9.92
CA ILE A 76 7.23 -6.91 9.38
C ILE A 76 6.79 -7.25 7.96
N LEU A 77 5.49 -7.50 7.75
CA LEU A 77 4.95 -7.93 6.46
C LEU A 77 4.97 -6.85 5.37
N ALA A 78 4.91 -5.56 5.75
CA ALA A 78 5.02 -4.46 4.80
C ALA A 78 6.37 -4.42 4.07
N GLN A 79 7.42 -5.01 4.65
CA GLN A 79 8.77 -5.10 4.08
C GLN A 79 8.98 -6.39 3.27
N THR A 80 8.03 -7.33 3.32
CA THR A 80 8.14 -8.60 2.60
C THR A 80 7.77 -8.41 1.12
N PRO A 81 8.60 -8.89 0.18
CA PRO A 81 8.34 -8.76 -1.26
C PRO A 81 7.28 -9.74 -1.79
N GLU A 82 6.63 -10.51 -0.92
CA GLU A 82 5.63 -11.52 -1.31
C GLU A 82 4.44 -10.86 -2.00
N GLU A 83 4.14 -11.20 -3.26
CA GLU A 83 2.99 -10.64 -3.98
C GLU A 83 1.72 -11.50 -3.79
N ASP A 84 1.91 -12.78 -3.47
CA ASP A 84 0.85 -13.75 -3.18
C ASP A 84 0.23 -13.48 -1.80
N LEU A 85 -1.08 -13.21 -1.78
CA LEU A 85 -1.80 -12.86 -0.55
C LEU A 85 -1.98 -14.07 0.37
N GLU A 86 -2.15 -15.27 -0.19
CA GLU A 86 -2.28 -16.50 0.54
C GLU A 86 -0.99 -16.87 1.27
N LEU A 87 0.16 -16.64 0.64
CA LEU A 87 1.47 -16.84 1.27
C LEU A 87 1.79 -15.74 2.28
N LEU A 88 1.39 -14.49 2.01
CA LEU A 88 1.47 -13.39 2.97
C LEU A 88 0.66 -13.70 4.24
N ALA A 89 -0.55 -14.25 4.10
CA ALA A 89 -1.41 -14.63 5.22
C ALA A 89 -0.78 -15.73 6.08
N LYS A 90 -0.25 -16.80 5.46
CA LYS A 90 0.48 -17.86 6.20
C LYS A 90 1.71 -17.32 6.94
N THR A 91 2.36 -16.30 6.39
CA THR A 91 3.50 -15.64 7.05
C THR A 91 3.02 -14.82 8.25
N ALA A 92 1.88 -14.13 8.12
CA ALA A 92 1.23 -13.43 9.22
C ALA A 92 0.90 -14.39 10.38
N ASP A 93 0.26 -15.53 10.08
CA ASP A 93 -0.10 -16.54 11.07
C ASP A 93 1.13 -16.99 11.87
N ARG A 94 2.24 -17.29 11.19
CA ARG A 94 3.49 -17.69 11.83
C ARG A 94 4.06 -16.60 12.73
N ILE A 95 4.04 -15.33 12.31
CA ILE A 95 4.52 -14.21 13.13
C ILE A 95 3.65 -14.08 14.39
N MET A 96 2.32 -14.19 14.23
CA MET A 96 1.39 -14.11 15.36
C MET A 96 1.60 -15.22 16.38
N GLU A 97 1.97 -16.43 15.94
CA GLU A 97 2.30 -17.56 16.83
C GLU A 97 3.60 -17.36 17.62
N VAL A 98 4.58 -16.66 17.05
CA VAL A 98 5.94 -16.53 17.62
C VAL A 98 6.10 -15.28 18.50
N ASP A 99 5.57 -14.13 18.07
CA ASP A 99 5.77 -12.84 18.74
C ASP A 99 4.64 -12.50 19.74
N PHE A 100 3.49 -13.20 19.69
CA PHE A 100 2.38 -13.01 20.62
C PHE A 100 1.93 -14.33 21.29
N PRO A 101 2.80 -15.00 22.06
CA PRO A 101 2.34 -16.11 22.89
C PRO A 101 1.36 -15.56 23.93
N SER A 102 0.09 -15.93 23.81
CA SER A 102 -1.02 -15.68 24.77
C SER A 102 -1.87 -14.43 24.55
N GLN A 103 -2.63 -14.36 23.44
CA GLN A 103 -3.92 -13.65 23.49
C GLN A 103 -5.03 -14.18 22.58
N PHE A 104 -4.79 -15.23 21.80
CA PHE A 104 -5.86 -15.93 21.10
C PHE A 104 -6.49 -16.99 22.03
N PRO A 105 -7.73 -16.81 22.52
CA PRO A 105 -8.42 -17.90 23.17
C PRO A 105 -8.67 -18.96 22.11
N SER A 106 -8.01 -20.10 22.27
CA SER A 106 -8.28 -21.32 21.53
C SER A 106 -9.79 -21.53 21.54
N HIS A 107 -10.45 -21.29 20.41
CA HIS A 107 -11.84 -21.71 20.23
C HIS A 107 -11.81 -23.24 20.08
N GLN A 108 -11.75 -23.92 21.22
CA GLN A 108 -12.30 -25.26 21.33
C GLN A 108 -13.83 -25.11 21.36
N ARG A 109 -14.47 -25.44 20.25
CA ARG A 109 -15.54 -26.44 20.15
C ARG A 109 -16.05 -26.57 18.73
#